data_AF-A0A5N4AFT1-F1
#
_entry.id   AF-A0A5N4AFT1-F1
#
_cell.length_a   1.000
_cell.length_b   1.000
_cell.length_c   1.000
_cell.angle_alpha   90.00
_cell.angle_beta   90.00
_cell.angle_gamma   90.00
#
_symmetry.space_group_name_H-M   'P 1'
#
loop_
_entity.id
_entity.type
_entity.pdbx_description
1 polymer ?
#
loop_
_entity_poly.entity_id
_entity_poly.type
_entity_poly.pdbx_seq_one_letter_code
_entity_poly.pdbx_strand_id
1 'polypeptide(L)' 'VMVLQCFGIATISFVSIFMGLVVYAKYDGCDPLTTGEVARSDQILPYFLIDVVRDIPGLSGIFIAGLFSASL' A
#
# COMPACT_ATOMS: atom_id res chain seq x y z
N VAL A 1 13.00 9.78 -24.45
CA VAL A 1 13.25 8.78 -23.39
C VAL A 1 13.35 9.41 -22.01
N MET A 2 14.23 10.39 -21.78
CA MET A 2 14.36 11.06 -20.47
C MET A 2 13.04 11.64 -19.93
N VAL A 3 12.34 12.45 -20.74
CA VAL A 3 11.09 13.11 -20.34
C VAL A 3 9.96 12.11 -20.04
N LEU A 4 9.93 10.97 -20.76
CA LEU A 4 8.93 9.91 -20.55
C LEU A 4 9.12 9.23 -19.18
N GLN A 5 10.37 8.97 -18.78
CA GLN A 5 10.65 8.40 -17.45
C GLN A 5 10.36 9.39 -16.33
N CYS A 6 10.68 10.68 -16.52
CA CYS A 6 10.36 11.70 -15.52
C CYS A 6 8.85 11.80 -15.25
N PHE A 7 8.03 11.76 -16.31
CA PHE A 7 6.57 11.77 -16.16
C PHE A 7 6.06 10.51 -15.44
N GLY A 8 6.60 9.33 -15.77
CA GLY A 8 6.23 8.07 -15.11
C GLY A 8 6.60 8.03 -13.63
N ILE A 9 7.80 8.49 -13.25
CA ILE A 9 8.21 8.52 -11.84
C ILE A 9 7.36 9.52 -11.06
N ALA A 10 7.09 10.71 -11.63
CA ALA A 10 6.26 11.72 -10.99
C ALA A 10 4.84 11.23 -10.68
N THR A 11 4.22 10.50 -11.60
CA THR A 11 2.88 9.94 -11.38
C THR A 11 2.90 8.84 -10.32
N ILE A 12 3.88 7.92 -10.35
CA ILE A 12 4.00 6.86 -9.35
C ILE A 12 4.25 7.45 -7.96
N SER A 13 5.13 8.44 -7.83
CA SER A 13 5.41 9.13 -6.57
C SER A 13 4.18 9.85 -6.02
N PHE A 14 3.37 10.47 -6.89
CA PHE A 14 2.14 11.13 -6.45
C PHE A 14 1.14 10.11 -5.87
N VAL A 15 0.95 8.98 -6.56
CA VAL A 15 0.04 7.92 -6.11
C VAL A 15 0.53 7.26 -4.82
N SER A 16 1.83 7.05 -4.65
CA SER A 16 2.37 6.44 -3.43
C SER A 16 2.26 7.37 -2.21
N ILE A 17 2.47 8.68 -2.38
CA ILE A 17 2.21 9.67 -1.31
C ILE A 17 0.72 9.68 -0.94
N PHE A 18 -0.16 9.67 -1.93
CA PHE A 18 -1.61 9.65 -1.69
C PHE A 18 -2.05 8.37 -0.95
N MET A 19 -1.51 7.21 -1.34
CA MET A 19 -1.75 5.94 -0.63
C MET A 19 -1.30 6.02 0.84
N GLY A 20 -0.10 6.55 1.10
CA GLY A 20 0.39 6.74 2.47
C GLY A 20 -0.50 7.66 3.30
N LEU A 21 -1.03 8.73 2.70
CA LEU A 21 -1.96 9.63 3.37
C LEU A 21 -3.29 8.95 3.70
N VAL A 22 -3.82 8.13 2.79
CA VAL A 22 -5.06 7.37 3.02
C VAL A 22 -4.88 6.35 4.15
N VAL A 23 -3.76 5.63 4.18
CA VAL A 23 -3.43 4.71 5.27
C VAL A 23 -3.33 5.44 6.60
N TYR A 24 -2.65 6.60 6.62
CA TYR A 24 -2.54 7.45 7.80
C TYR A 24 -3.93 7.90 8.30
N ALA A 25 -4.76 8.44 7.42
CA ALA A 25 -6.11 8.92 7.76
C ALA A 25 -7.03 7.79 8.27
N LYS A 26 -6.78 6.55 7.86
CA LYS A 26 -7.55 5.38 8.30
C LYS A 26 -7.12 4.86 9.68
N TYR A 27 -5.86 5.01 10.05
CA TYR A 27 -5.31 4.46 11.29
C TYR A 27 -4.94 5.52 12.35
N ASP A 28 -5.20 6.81 12.10
CA ASP A 28 -4.88 7.96 12.99
C ASP A 28 -5.26 7.76 14.47
N GLY A 29 -6.33 7.00 14.78
CA GLY A 29 -6.75 6.72 16.16
C GLY A 29 -6.43 5.32 16.69
N CYS A 30 -6.11 4.36 15.83
CA CYS A 30 -5.88 2.95 16.20
C CYS A 30 -4.88 2.32 15.22
N ASP A 31 -3.59 2.56 15.49
CA ASP A 31 -2.52 2.04 14.64
C ASP A 31 -2.40 0.50 14.76
N PRO A 32 -2.41 -0.24 13.64
CA PRO A 32 -2.28 -1.70 13.63
C PRO A 32 -0.91 -2.18 14.13
N LEU A 33 0.06 -1.26 14.21
CA LEU A 33 1.38 -1.49 14.78
C LEU A 33 1.35 -1.49 16.32
N THR A 34 0.55 -0.61 16.92
CA THR A 34 0.45 -0.45 18.39
C THR A 34 -0.48 -1.48 19.00
N THR A 35 -1.51 -1.93 18.25
CA THR A 35 -2.41 -3.01 18.65
C THR A 35 -1.81 -4.41 18.50
N GLY A 36 -0.63 -4.54 17.88
CA GLY A 36 0.06 -5.82 17.70
C GLY A 36 -0.50 -6.69 16.57
N GLU A 37 -1.39 -6.14 15.75
CA GLU A 37 -1.93 -6.82 14.56
C GLU A 37 -0.86 -6.99 13.47
N VAL A 38 0.15 -6.11 13.46
CA VAL A 38 1.27 -6.12 12.51
C VAL A 38 2.60 -6.09 13.26
N ALA A 39 3.49 -7.04 12.98
CA ALA A 39 4.78 -7.17 13.67
C ALA A 39 5.85 -6.17 13.21
N ARG A 40 5.71 -5.61 12.00
CA ARG A 40 6.69 -4.71 11.39
C ARG A 40 6.01 -3.64 10.53
N SER A 41 6.61 -2.44 10.47
CA SER A 41 6.03 -1.28 9.78
C SER A 41 5.91 -1.45 8.25
N ASP A 42 6.67 -2.35 7.65
CA ASP A 42 6.63 -2.68 6.21
C ASP A 42 5.38 -3.48 5.82
N GLN A 43 4.75 -4.16 6.77
CA GLN A 43 3.55 -4.97 6.55
C GLN A 43 2.23 -4.18 6.72
N ILE A 44 2.30 -2.89 7.07
CA ILE A 44 1.11 -2.04 7.25
C ILE A 44 0.34 -1.90 5.93
N LEU A 45 1.05 -1.72 4.81
CA LEU A 45 0.44 -1.57 3.49
C LEU A 45 -0.32 -2.83 3.02
N PRO A 46 0.25 -4.04 3.05
CA PRO A 46 -0.49 -5.25 2.73
C PRO A 46 -1.60 -5.55 3.73
N TYR A 47 -1.43 -5.23 5.02
CA TYR A 47 -2.50 -5.36 6.02
C TYR A 47 -3.70 -4.46 5.68
N PHE A 48 -3.44 -3.20 5.32
CA PHE A 48 -4.47 -2.26 4.88
C PHE A 48 -5.26 -2.77 3.67
N LEU A 49 -4.58 -3.35 2.68
CA LEU A 49 -5.24 -3.93 1.50
C LEU A 49 -6.15 -5.11 1.87
N ILE A 50 -5.69 -5.98 2.76
CA ILE A 50 -6.49 -7.13 3.22
C ILE A 50 -7.73 -6.61 3.95
N ASP A 51 -7.62 -5.57 4.75
CA ASP A 51 -8.73 -4.97 5.51
C ASP A 51 -9.77 -4.29 4.60
N VAL A 52 -9.31 -3.54 3.59
CA VAL A 52 -10.20 -2.88 2.62
C VAL A 52 -10.90 -3.87 1.69
N VAL A 53 -10.22 -4.96 1.31
CA VAL A 53 -10.67 -5.92 0.30
C VAL A 53 -11.27 -7.19 0.93
N ARG A 54 -11.60 -7.18 2.24
CA ARG A 54 -12.16 -8.35 2.94
C ARG A 54 -13.40 -8.94 2.27
N ASP A 55 -14.19 -8.12 1.60
CA ASP A 55 -15.46 -8.52 0.98
C ASP A 55 -15.27 -9.32 -0.34
N ILE A 56 -14.12 -9.17 -1.02
CA ILE A 56 -13.87 -9.77 -2.33
C ILE A 56 -12.71 -10.78 -2.24
N PRO A 57 -13.00 -12.08 -2.09
CA PRO A 57 -11.95 -13.10 -2.01
C PRO A 57 -11.17 -13.20 -3.32
N GLY A 58 -9.84 -13.22 -3.23
CA GLY A 58 -8.91 -13.37 -4.36
C GLY A 58 -8.29 -12.06 -4.86
N LEU A 59 -8.96 -10.91 -4.69
CA LEU A 59 -8.45 -9.62 -5.14
C LEU A 59 -7.21 -9.18 -4.34
N SER A 60 -7.17 -9.46 -3.03
CA SER A 60 -6.01 -9.19 -2.18
C SER A 60 -4.75 -9.93 -2.64
N GLY A 61 -4.89 -11.18 -3.11
CA GLY A 61 -3.77 -11.98 -3.60
C GLY A 61 -3.14 -11.43 -4.89
N ILE A 62 -3.96 -10.95 -5.82
CA ILE A 62 -3.48 -10.33 -7.08
C ILE A 62 -2.69 -9.05 -6.76
N PHE A 63 -3.18 -8.23 -5.83
CA PHE A 63 -2.50 -7.02 -5.40
C PHE A 63 -1.14 -7.30 -4.75
N ILE A 64 -1.09 -8.28 -3.84
CA ILE A 64 0.15 -8.66 -3.17
C ILE A 64 1.17 -9.21 -4.18
N ALA A 65 0.74 -10.05 -5.13
CA ALA A 65 1.61 -10.58 -6.18
C ALA A 65 2.22 -9.46 -7.05
N GLY A 66 1.42 -8.44 -7.42
CA GLY A 66 1.91 -7.29 -8.17
C GLY A 66 2.90 -6.44 -7.37
N LEU A 67 2.65 -6.23 -6.07
CA LEU A 67 3.52 -5.46 -5.19
C LEU A 67 4.90 -6.11 -5.05
N PHE A 68 4.96 -7.44 -4.87
CA PHE A 68 6.22 -8.16 -4.85
C PHE A 68 6.94 -8.13 -6.21
N SER A 69 6.20 -8.23 -7.32
CA SER A 69 6.79 -8.12 -8.66
C SER A 69 7.37 -6.74 -8.97
N ALA A 70 6.87 -5.68 -8.33
CA ALA A 70 7.43 -4.34 -8.49
C ALA A 70 8.71 -4.13 -7.64
N SER A 71 8.87 -4.92 -6.58
CA SER A 71 10.02 -4.85 -5.67
C SER A 71 11.20 -5.73 -6.07
N LEU A 72 10.96 -6.79 -6.87
CA LEU A 72 11.94 -7.80 -7.30
C LEU A 72 12.53 -7.45 -8.68
#